data_AF-A0A4P8QGP0-F1
#
_entry.id   AF-A0A4P8QGP0-F1
#
_cell.length_a   1.000
_cell.length_b   1.000
_cell.length_c   1.000
_cell.angle_alpha   90.00
_cell.angle_beta   90.00
_cell.angle_gamma   90.00
#
_symmetry.space_group_name_H-M   'P 1'
#
loop_
_entity.id
_entity.type
_entity.pdbx_description
1 polymer ?
#
loop_
_entity_poly.entity_id
_entity_poly.type
_entity_poly.pdbx_seq_one_letter_code
_entity_poly.pdbx_strand_id
1 'polypeptide(L)'
;METLGGLIGLAGLIGFVLAIVCLIKPIKALKMGTRKRALAGLGISFVVMMIGGSLMPDPTPEELAAREAERAAAEEKAAVEKADREKSDSERAAQELAAQKPAIATAAQSMWTQVSTQVSACDTASKYVADVAGRRNASVYDLYPMVQQAQSRCSEAGTNVRRIDVPDAIPRDKRAAFAEAVTTCENAYYAKASAFSQMGKVLDGDMRPSAVSEARQSADRAQAGTMLCALGFMKAGQEAGLTMEETMGADFKEE
;
A
#
# COMPACT_ATOMS: atom_id res chain seq x y z
N MET A 1 -42.76 -47.65 -11.35
CA MET A 1 -42.89 -46.96 -10.04
C MET A 1 -42.04 -45.68 -9.98
N GLU A 2 -40.96 -45.58 -10.75
CA GLU A 2 -40.07 -44.40 -10.80
C GLU A 2 -40.75 -43.08 -11.23
N THR A 3 -41.74 -43.13 -12.15
CA THR A 3 -42.49 -41.95 -12.61
C THR A 3 -43.41 -41.35 -11.54
N LEU A 4 -43.88 -42.16 -10.58
CA LEU A 4 -44.80 -41.72 -9.54
C LEU A 4 -44.06 -40.93 -8.44
N GLY A 5 -42.85 -41.35 -8.09
CA GLY A 5 -41.99 -40.64 -7.14
C GLY A 5 -41.56 -39.25 -7.64
N GLY A 6 -41.20 -39.14 -8.92
CA GLY A 6 -40.84 -37.86 -9.54
C GLY A 6 -42.00 -36.86 -9.56
N LEU A 7 -43.23 -37.31 -9.86
CA LEU A 7 -44.43 -36.46 -9.84
C LEU A 7 -44.77 -35.97 -8.42
N ILE A 8 -44.63 -36.82 -7.40
CA ILE A 8 -44.87 -36.45 -6.00
C ILE A 8 -43.83 -35.44 -5.51
N GLY A 9 -42.55 -35.63 -5.85
CA GLY A 9 -41.47 -34.68 -5.51
C GLY A 9 -41.69 -33.31 -6.15
N LEU A 10 -42.10 -33.28 -7.42
CA LEU A 10 -42.37 -32.04 -8.16
C LEU A 10 -43.60 -31.30 -7.59
N ALA A 11 -44.67 -32.02 -7.24
CA ALA A 11 -45.83 -31.44 -6.55
C ALA A 11 -45.46 -30.87 -5.16
N GLY A 12 -44.58 -31.55 -4.42
CA GLY A 12 -44.05 -31.08 -3.14
C GLY A 12 -43.23 -29.78 -3.26
N LEU A 13 -42.37 -29.69 -4.28
CA LEU A 13 -41.55 -28.51 -4.55
C LEU A 13 -42.40 -27.29 -4.95
N ILE A 14 -43.41 -27.49 -5.81
CA ILE A 14 -44.37 -26.43 -6.16
C ILE A 14 -45.13 -25.96 -4.91
N GLY A 15 -45.59 -26.89 -4.07
CA GLY A 15 -46.26 -26.56 -2.81
C GLY A 15 -45.37 -25.75 -1.85
N PHE A 16 -44.09 -26.10 -1.76
CA PHE A 16 -43.11 -25.39 -0.93
C PHE A 16 -42.83 -23.97 -1.42
N VAL A 17 -42.63 -23.78 -2.73
CA VAL A 17 -42.43 -22.44 -3.33
C VAL A 17 -43.67 -21.56 -3.11
N LEU A 18 -44.87 -22.10 -3.30
CA LEU A 18 -46.13 -21.39 -3.03
C LEU A 18 -46.26 -21.00 -1.55
N ALA A 19 -45.82 -21.87 -0.62
CA ALA A 19 -45.82 -21.58 0.81
C ALA A 19 -44.88 -20.42 1.16
N ILE A 20 -43.67 -20.36 0.58
CA ILE A 20 -42.70 -19.26 0.78
C ILE A 20 -43.26 -17.94 0.23
N VAL A 21 -43.81 -17.96 -0.99
CA VAL A 21 -44.38 -16.75 -1.62
C VAL A 21 -45.55 -16.21 -0.78
N CYS A 22 -46.42 -17.09 -0.26
CA CYS A 22 -47.51 -16.70 0.64
C CYS A 22 -47.03 -16.13 1.98
N LEU A 23 -45.81 -16.49 2.43
CA LEU A 23 -45.18 -15.98 3.64
C LEU A 23 -44.67 -14.54 3.48
N ILE A 24 -44.13 -14.21 2.29
CA ILE A 24 -43.58 -12.88 1.97
C ILE A 24 -44.69 -11.91 1.54
N LYS A 25 -45.65 -12.36 0.73
CA LYS A 25 -46.77 -11.55 0.24
C LYS A 25 -48.11 -12.29 0.45
N PRO A 26 -48.89 -11.96 1.49
CA PRO A 26 -50.17 -12.62 1.73
C PRO A 26 -51.18 -12.26 0.62
N ILE A 27 -51.47 -13.24 -0.25
CA ILE A 27 -52.44 -13.10 -1.33
C ILE A 27 -53.85 -13.10 -0.71
N LYS A 28 -54.46 -11.91 -0.61
CA LYS A 28 -55.80 -11.71 0.00
C LYS A 28 -56.91 -12.53 -0.68
N ALA A 29 -56.73 -12.94 -1.94
CA ALA A 29 -57.71 -13.71 -2.71
C ALA A 29 -57.91 -15.17 -2.20
N LEU A 30 -56.90 -15.76 -1.54
CA LEU A 30 -56.94 -17.17 -1.13
C LEU A 30 -57.63 -17.42 0.22
N LYS A 31 -58.13 -16.38 0.91
CA LYS A 31 -58.84 -16.48 2.22
C LYS A 31 -58.14 -17.38 3.27
N MET A 32 -56.84 -17.65 3.14
CA MET A 32 -56.04 -18.40 4.12
C MET A 32 -55.59 -17.45 5.24
N GLY A 33 -56.54 -17.05 6.08
CA GLY A 33 -56.44 -15.90 6.97
C GLY A 33 -55.54 -15.99 8.21
N THR A 34 -54.56 -16.89 8.33
CA THR A 34 -53.63 -16.85 9.48
C THR A 34 -52.24 -17.42 9.15
N ARG A 35 -51.18 -16.75 9.63
CA ARG A 35 -49.77 -17.25 9.60
C ARG A 35 -49.65 -18.70 10.10
N LYS A 36 -50.54 -19.13 10.99
CA LYS A 36 -50.63 -20.50 11.51
C LYS A 36 -50.91 -21.55 10.43
N ARG A 37 -51.72 -21.21 9.40
CA ARG A 37 -52.01 -22.13 8.28
C ARG A 37 -50.84 -22.24 7.29
N ALA A 38 -50.09 -21.16 7.08
CA ALA A 38 -48.87 -21.19 6.27
C ALA A 38 -47.77 -22.05 6.93
N LEU A 39 -47.59 -21.94 8.24
CA LEU A 39 -46.69 -22.81 9.02
C LEU A 39 -47.10 -24.28 8.98
N ALA A 40 -48.40 -24.58 9.08
CA ALA A 40 -48.91 -25.94 8.93
C ALA A 40 -48.63 -26.51 7.52
N GLY A 41 -48.80 -25.69 6.47
CA GLY A 41 -48.45 -26.08 5.10
C GLY A 41 -46.97 -26.40 4.94
N LEU A 42 -46.09 -25.58 5.52
CA LEU A 42 -44.64 -25.78 5.47
C LEU A 42 -44.21 -27.08 6.19
N GLY A 43 -44.84 -27.39 7.33
CA GLY A 43 -44.64 -28.65 8.04
C GLY A 43 -45.05 -29.87 7.22
N ILE A 44 -46.19 -29.79 6.52
CA ILE A 44 -46.65 -30.88 5.63
C ILE A 44 -45.70 -31.06 4.45
N SER A 45 -45.24 -29.97 3.82
CA SER A 45 -44.26 -30.04 2.73
C SER A 45 -42.95 -30.69 3.17
N PHE A 46 -42.47 -30.37 4.38
CA PHE A 46 -41.25 -30.97 4.93
C PHE A 46 -41.41 -32.47 5.19
N VAL A 47 -42.55 -32.90 5.74
CA VAL A 47 -42.85 -34.32 5.96
C VAL A 47 -42.97 -35.07 4.63
N VAL A 48 -43.63 -34.49 3.62
CA VAL A 48 -43.71 -35.08 2.28
C VAL A 48 -42.33 -35.18 1.62
N MET A 49 -41.46 -34.19 1.82
CA MET A 49 -40.09 -34.21 1.29
C MET A 49 -39.21 -35.25 2.00
N MET A 50 -39.35 -35.42 3.33
CA MET A 50 -38.68 -36.49 4.10
C MET A 50 -39.13 -37.89 3.65
N ILE A 51 -40.45 -38.10 3.51
CA ILE A 51 -41.00 -39.39 3.05
C ILE A 51 -40.60 -39.66 1.60
N GLY A 52 -40.67 -38.64 0.73
CA GLY A 52 -40.23 -38.75 -0.66
C GLY A 52 -38.73 -39.03 -0.80
N GLY A 53 -37.90 -38.42 0.05
CA GLY A 53 -36.45 -38.68 0.10
C GLY A 53 -36.12 -40.10 0.57
N SER A 54 -36.90 -40.67 1.51
CA SER A 54 -36.72 -42.04 1.98
C SER A 54 -37.14 -43.13 0.99
N LEU A 55 -37.84 -42.76 -0.08
CA LEU A 55 -38.30 -43.68 -1.14
C LEU A 55 -37.45 -43.58 -2.42
N MET A 56 -36.47 -42.68 -2.47
CA MET A 56 -35.48 -42.72 -3.55
C MET A 56 -34.55 -43.92 -3.30
N PRO A 57 -34.36 -44.80 -4.29
CA PRO A 57 -33.34 -45.84 -4.17
C PRO A 57 -31.99 -45.17 -3.92
N ASP A 58 -31.20 -45.74 -3.02
CA ASP A 58 -29.82 -45.30 -2.82
C ASP A 58 -29.11 -45.33 -4.17
N PRO A 59 -28.40 -44.25 -4.55
CA PRO A 59 -27.68 -44.21 -5.81
C PRO A 59 -26.73 -45.41 -5.86
N THR A 60 -26.71 -46.10 -6.98
CA THR A 60 -25.83 -47.27 -7.13
C THR A 60 -24.37 -46.81 -6.98
N PRO A 61 -23.45 -47.68 -6.55
CA PRO A 61 -22.03 -47.34 -6.48
C PRO A 61 -21.46 -46.77 -7.79
N GLU A 62 -22.02 -47.18 -8.93
CA GLU A 62 -21.67 -46.65 -10.26
C GLU A 62 -22.11 -45.18 -10.47
N GLU A 63 -23.31 -44.80 -10.00
CA GLU A 63 -23.80 -43.42 -10.09
C GLU A 63 -23.03 -42.46 -9.17
N LEU A 64 -22.60 -42.93 -8.00
CA LEU A 64 -21.76 -42.15 -7.08
C LEU A 64 -20.38 -41.90 -7.70
N ALA A 65 -19.74 -42.94 -8.25
CA ALA A 65 -18.45 -42.80 -8.93
C ALA A 65 -18.53 -41.86 -10.14
N ALA A 66 -19.62 -41.91 -10.92
CA ALA A 66 -19.86 -40.99 -12.03
C ALA A 66 -20.01 -39.53 -11.58
N ARG A 67 -20.73 -39.28 -10.48
CA ARG A 67 -20.88 -37.92 -9.91
C ARG A 67 -19.58 -37.38 -9.33
N GLU A 68 -18.77 -38.23 -8.71
CA GLU A 68 -17.45 -37.85 -8.22
C GLU A 68 -16.50 -37.50 -9.37
N ALA A 69 -16.50 -38.29 -10.45
CA ALA A 69 -15.73 -38.00 -11.65
C ALA A 69 -16.17 -36.68 -12.32
N GLU A 70 -17.48 -36.42 -12.39
CA GLU A 70 -18.01 -35.16 -12.94
C GLU A 70 -17.62 -33.96 -12.08
N ARG A 71 -17.68 -34.09 -10.74
CA ARG A 71 -17.24 -33.04 -9.81
C ARG A 71 -15.75 -32.77 -9.93
N ALA A 72 -14.93 -33.82 -9.97
CA ALA A 72 -13.48 -33.68 -10.13
C ALA A 72 -13.14 -32.97 -11.46
N ALA A 73 -13.80 -33.34 -12.56
CA ALA A 73 -13.62 -32.69 -13.85
C ALA A 73 -14.11 -31.22 -13.85
N ALA A 74 -15.18 -30.90 -13.10
CA ALA A 74 -15.67 -29.53 -12.96
C ALA A 74 -14.73 -28.67 -12.11
N GLU A 75 -14.18 -29.22 -11.02
CA GLU A 75 -13.20 -28.56 -10.16
C GLU A 75 -11.88 -28.30 -10.91
N GLU A 76 -11.41 -29.26 -11.71
CA GLU A 76 -10.23 -29.08 -12.55
C GLU A 76 -10.44 -27.96 -13.58
N LYS A 77 -11.58 -27.94 -14.28
CA LYS A 77 -11.91 -26.86 -15.22
C LYS A 77 -11.99 -25.50 -14.53
N ALA A 78 -12.60 -25.43 -13.35
CA ALA A 78 -12.69 -24.20 -12.58
C ALA A 78 -11.30 -23.71 -12.11
N ALA A 79 -10.41 -24.64 -11.73
CA ALA A 79 -9.03 -24.31 -11.37
C ALA A 79 -8.23 -23.77 -12.56
N VAL A 80 -8.37 -24.38 -13.75
CA VAL A 80 -7.74 -23.90 -14.99
C VAL A 80 -8.27 -22.53 -15.38
N GLU A 81 -9.59 -22.33 -15.39
CA GLU A 81 -10.19 -21.04 -15.72
C GLU A 81 -9.78 -19.94 -14.72
N LYS A 82 -9.68 -20.27 -13.44
CA LYS A 82 -9.19 -19.34 -12.42
C LYS A 82 -7.73 -18.97 -12.67
N ALA A 83 -6.86 -19.93 -12.98
CA ALA A 83 -5.45 -19.68 -13.29
C ALA A 83 -5.28 -18.82 -14.56
N ASP A 84 -6.08 -19.08 -15.60
CA ASP A 84 -6.05 -18.28 -16.83
C ASP A 84 -6.52 -16.84 -16.61
N ARG A 85 -7.55 -16.64 -15.78
CA ARG A 85 -8.01 -15.29 -15.40
C ARG A 85 -6.96 -14.55 -14.57
N GLU A 86 -6.38 -15.20 -13.56
CA GLU A 86 -5.31 -14.60 -12.74
C GLU A 86 -4.09 -14.21 -13.59
N LYS A 87 -3.72 -15.04 -14.55
CA LYS A 87 -2.65 -14.74 -15.50
C LYS A 87 -3.00 -13.54 -16.40
N SER A 88 -4.20 -13.53 -16.98
CA SER A 88 -4.68 -12.42 -17.81
C SER A 88 -4.74 -11.09 -17.04
N ASP A 89 -5.23 -11.11 -15.81
CA ASP A 89 -5.28 -9.93 -14.95
C ASP A 89 -3.88 -9.43 -14.58
N SER A 90 -2.94 -10.34 -14.28
CA SER A 90 -1.54 -10.00 -14.03
C SER A 90 -0.86 -9.39 -15.25
N GLU A 91 -1.10 -9.91 -16.46
CA GLU A 91 -0.55 -9.38 -17.70
C GLU A 91 -1.10 -7.99 -18.02
N ARG A 92 -2.42 -7.79 -17.81
CA ARG A 92 -3.05 -6.47 -17.98
C ARG A 92 -2.50 -5.45 -16.98
N ALA A 93 -2.35 -5.82 -15.71
CA ALA A 93 -1.76 -4.95 -14.70
C ALA A 93 -0.32 -4.57 -15.04
N ALA A 94 0.48 -5.50 -15.57
CA ALA A 94 1.85 -5.22 -16.01
C ALA A 94 1.89 -4.27 -17.21
N GLN A 95 0.98 -4.41 -18.18
CA GLN A 95 0.87 -3.51 -19.33
C GLN A 95 0.42 -2.11 -18.92
N GLU A 96 -0.56 -2.01 -18.01
CA GLU A 96 -1.01 -0.72 -17.45
C GLU A 96 0.11 -0.02 -16.68
N LEU A 97 0.89 -0.77 -15.88
CA LEU A 97 2.04 -0.24 -15.18
C LEU A 97 3.12 0.24 -16.16
N ALA A 98 3.43 -0.54 -17.20
CA ALA A 98 4.39 -0.17 -18.23
C ALA A 98 3.96 1.11 -18.98
N ALA A 99 2.67 1.26 -19.27
CA ALA A 99 2.12 2.46 -19.90
C ALA A 99 2.19 3.70 -18.98
N GLN A 100 2.03 3.52 -17.67
CA GLN A 100 2.13 4.59 -16.68
C GLN A 100 3.58 4.95 -16.33
N LYS A 101 4.53 4.03 -16.53
CA LYS A 101 5.93 4.17 -16.11
C LYS A 101 6.58 5.52 -16.48
N PRO A 102 6.43 6.07 -17.70
CA PRO A 102 7.04 7.37 -18.04
C PRO A 102 6.49 8.55 -17.22
N ALA A 103 5.19 8.52 -16.90
CA ALA A 103 4.56 9.55 -16.06
C ALA A 103 5.01 9.43 -14.61
N ILE A 104 5.13 8.20 -14.09
CA ILE A 104 5.65 7.94 -12.75
C ILE A 104 7.11 8.39 -12.65
N ALA A 105 7.94 8.07 -13.65
CA ALA A 105 9.34 8.50 -13.71
C ALA A 105 9.47 10.03 -13.70
N THR A 106 8.70 10.71 -14.56
CA THR A 106 8.71 12.19 -14.61
C THR A 106 8.28 12.81 -13.27
N ALA A 107 7.27 12.23 -12.61
CA ALA A 107 6.81 12.68 -11.31
C ALA A 107 7.88 12.46 -10.21
N ALA A 108 8.49 11.29 -10.17
CA ALA A 108 9.55 10.95 -9.23
C ALA A 108 10.78 11.86 -9.41
N GLN A 109 11.22 12.06 -10.65
CA GLN A 109 12.33 12.96 -10.97
C GLN A 109 12.01 14.40 -10.58
N SER A 110 10.80 14.89 -10.87
CA SER A 110 10.38 16.22 -10.47
C SER A 110 10.39 16.39 -8.95
N MET A 111 9.93 15.39 -8.19
CA MET A 111 9.99 15.40 -6.73
C MET A 111 11.43 15.45 -6.23
N TRP A 112 12.32 14.60 -6.77
CA TRP A 112 13.72 14.59 -6.38
C TRP A 112 14.38 15.94 -6.66
N THR A 113 14.16 16.52 -7.84
CA THR A 113 14.65 17.85 -8.20
C THR A 113 14.12 18.93 -7.27
N GLN A 114 12.86 18.85 -6.84
CA GLN A 114 12.32 19.77 -5.84
C GLN A 114 13.05 19.62 -4.51
N VAL A 115 13.23 18.40 -4.00
CA VAL A 115 13.98 18.15 -2.76
C VAL A 115 15.40 18.69 -2.87
N SER A 116 16.15 18.32 -3.91
CA SER A 116 17.54 18.75 -4.11
C SER A 116 17.65 20.27 -4.21
N THR A 117 16.71 20.93 -4.89
CA THR A 117 16.63 22.39 -4.96
C THR A 117 16.42 23.01 -3.58
N GLN A 118 15.46 22.50 -2.79
CA GLN A 118 15.15 23.06 -1.46
C GLN A 118 16.30 22.89 -0.46
N VAL A 119 17.15 21.89 -0.65
CA VAL A 119 18.23 21.56 0.30
C VAL A 119 19.60 22.11 -0.10
N SER A 120 19.77 22.46 -1.38
CA SER A 120 21.03 22.96 -1.96
C SER A 120 21.68 24.11 -1.17
N ALA A 121 20.88 25.05 -0.64
CA ALA A 121 21.38 26.16 0.17
C ALA A 121 21.96 25.69 1.52
N CYS A 122 21.33 24.71 2.16
CA CYS A 122 21.87 24.09 3.37
C CYS A 122 23.14 23.30 3.06
N ASP A 123 23.17 22.54 1.97
CA ASP A 123 24.35 21.75 1.58
C ASP A 123 25.55 22.64 1.23
N THR A 124 25.31 23.73 0.52
CA THR A 124 26.33 24.74 0.21
C THR A 124 26.88 25.38 1.48
N ALA A 125 26.01 25.78 2.41
CA ALA A 125 26.42 26.34 3.69
C ALA A 125 27.22 25.32 4.53
N SER A 126 26.79 24.05 4.51
CA SER A 126 27.46 22.96 5.21
C SER A 126 28.85 22.68 4.67
N LYS A 127 29.00 22.67 3.34
CA LYS A 127 30.29 22.52 2.66
C LYS A 127 31.21 23.67 3.01
N TYR A 128 30.70 24.90 3.01
CA TYR A 128 31.49 26.08 3.38
C TYR A 128 32.00 26.02 4.83
N VAL A 129 31.15 25.58 5.78
CA VAL A 129 31.57 25.34 7.17
C VAL A 129 32.69 24.30 7.23
N ALA A 130 32.57 23.18 6.51
CA ALA A 130 33.59 22.13 6.48
C ALA A 130 34.91 22.63 5.86
N ASP A 131 34.84 23.36 4.75
CA ASP A 131 35.99 23.94 4.06
C ASP A 131 36.75 24.93 4.94
N VAL A 132 36.04 25.76 5.70
CA VAL A 132 36.66 26.72 6.63
C VAL A 132 37.23 25.99 7.85
N ALA A 133 36.48 25.07 8.45
CA ALA A 133 36.95 24.26 9.58
C ALA A 133 38.22 23.45 9.25
N GLY A 134 38.41 23.04 8.00
CA GLY A 134 39.61 22.32 7.53
C GLY A 134 40.86 23.19 7.33
N ARG A 135 40.76 24.53 7.40
CA ARG A 135 41.92 25.41 7.20
C ARG A 135 42.81 25.43 8.44
N ARG A 136 44.14 25.43 8.24
CA ARG A 136 45.14 25.46 9.33
C ARG A 136 45.01 26.65 10.29
N ASN A 137 44.46 27.77 9.83
CA ASN A 137 44.36 29.02 10.60
C ASN A 137 42.90 29.48 10.78
N ALA A 138 41.93 28.56 10.73
CA ALA A 138 40.54 28.92 10.95
C ALA A 138 40.35 29.39 12.41
N SER A 139 39.89 30.62 12.60
CA SER A 139 39.53 31.09 13.93
C SER A 139 38.10 30.70 14.27
N VAL A 140 37.81 30.56 15.56
CA VAL A 140 36.45 30.33 16.07
C VAL A 140 35.50 31.47 15.64
N TYR A 141 36.03 32.70 15.54
CA TYR A 141 35.27 33.88 15.11
C TYR A 141 34.87 33.83 13.63
N ASP A 142 35.66 33.15 12.79
CA ASP A 142 35.30 32.93 11.38
C ASP A 142 34.20 31.87 11.28
N LEU A 143 34.29 30.81 12.09
CA LEU A 143 33.42 29.64 11.97
C LEU A 143 32.04 29.86 12.60
N TYR A 144 31.95 30.57 13.72
CA TYR A 144 30.71 30.79 14.45
C TYR A 144 29.56 31.38 13.59
N PRO A 145 29.73 32.51 12.88
CA PRO A 145 28.66 33.07 12.04
C PRO A 145 28.26 32.14 10.89
N MET A 146 29.19 31.35 10.35
CA MET A 146 28.91 30.38 9.29
C MET A 146 28.04 29.22 9.80
N VAL A 147 28.33 28.74 11.00
CA VAL A 147 27.54 27.68 11.65
C VAL A 147 26.11 28.16 11.96
N GLN A 148 25.94 29.41 12.42
CA GLN A 148 24.62 30.00 12.64
C GLN A 148 23.83 30.13 11.33
N GLN A 149 24.49 30.56 10.25
CA GLN A 149 23.89 30.62 8.93
C GLN A 149 23.48 29.23 8.44
N ALA A 150 24.36 28.23 8.56
CA ALA A 150 24.10 26.86 8.15
C ALA A 150 22.94 26.25 8.94
N GLN A 151 22.88 26.47 10.26
CA GLN A 151 21.74 26.05 11.10
C GLN A 151 20.42 26.59 10.55
N SER A 152 20.34 27.91 10.29
CA SER A 152 19.13 28.56 9.79
C SER A 152 18.71 27.99 8.43
N ARG A 153 19.66 27.87 7.49
CA ARG A 153 19.41 27.32 6.14
C ARG A 153 18.95 25.87 6.18
N CYS A 154 19.50 25.05 7.06
CA CYS A 154 19.11 23.65 7.17
C CYS A 154 17.73 23.48 7.84
N SER A 155 17.37 24.35 8.79
CA SER A 155 16.03 24.38 9.36
C SER A 155 14.98 24.83 8.33
N GLU A 156 15.32 25.83 7.51
CA GLU A 156 14.49 26.29 6.40
C GLU A 156 14.32 25.18 5.34
N ALA A 157 15.41 24.50 4.98
CA ALA A 157 15.37 23.36 4.06
C ALA A 157 14.45 22.24 4.54
N GLY A 158 14.56 21.81 5.81
CA GLY A 158 13.66 20.81 6.39
C GLY A 158 12.19 21.23 6.29
N THR A 159 11.90 22.50 6.60
CA THR A 159 10.54 23.07 6.51
C THR A 159 10.02 23.10 5.07
N ASN A 160 10.87 23.42 4.10
CA ASN A 160 10.49 23.48 2.68
C ASN A 160 10.31 22.08 2.08
N VAL A 161 11.16 21.12 2.45
CA VAL A 161 11.04 19.72 2.03
C VAL A 161 9.72 19.12 2.51
N ARG A 162 9.32 19.39 3.76
CA ARG A 162 8.02 18.95 4.30
C ARG A 162 6.81 19.36 3.43
N ARG A 163 6.91 20.46 2.70
CA ARG A 163 5.82 20.99 1.86
C ARG A 163 5.75 20.33 0.48
N ILE A 164 6.64 19.39 0.18
CA ILE A 164 6.66 18.67 -1.09
C ILE A 164 5.61 17.56 -1.01
N ASP A 165 4.54 17.73 -1.78
CA ASP A 165 3.48 16.73 -1.91
C ASP A 165 3.85 15.65 -2.95
N VAL A 166 3.34 14.44 -2.73
CA VAL A 166 3.48 13.34 -3.69
C VAL A 166 2.49 13.56 -4.84
N PRO A 167 2.95 13.72 -6.11
CA PRO A 167 2.08 13.99 -7.24
C PRO A 167 1.06 12.88 -7.51
N ASP A 168 -0.08 13.27 -8.09
CA ASP A 168 -1.16 12.32 -8.36
C ASP A 168 -0.81 11.25 -9.41
N ALA A 169 0.18 11.53 -10.26
CA ALA A 169 0.72 10.61 -11.25
C ALA A 169 1.37 9.36 -10.63
N ILE A 170 1.73 9.40 -9.34
CA ILE A 170 2.23 8.22 -8.62
C ILE A 170 1.03 7.37 -8.16
N PRO A 171 0.98 6.07 -8.48
CA PRO A 171 -0.09 5.17 -8.06
C PRO A 171 -0.30 5.21 -6.54
N ARG A 172 -1.57 5.19 -6.11
CA ARG A 172 -1.94 5.39 -4.69
C ARG A 172 -1.23 4.42 -3.74
N ASP A 173 -1.05 3.18 -4.16
CA ASP A 173 -0.35 2.12 -3.43
C ASP A 173 1.16 2.36 -3.29
N LYS A 174 1.75 3.26 -4.10
CA LYS A 174 3.17 3.65 -4.06
C LYS A 174 3.42 5.00 -3.39
N ARG A 175 2.39 5.83 -3.20
CA ARG A 175 2.56 7.18 -2.62
C ARG A 175 3.13 7.19 -1.21
N ALA A 176 2.82 6.16 -0.41
CA ALA A 176 3.32 6.06 0.96
C ALA A 176 4.85 6.01 1.02
N ALA A 177 5.50 5.28 0.10
CA ALA A 177 6.96 5.18 0.04
C ALA A 177 7.62 6.52 -0.31
N PHE A 178 7.06 7.27 -1.26
CA PHE A 178 7.55 8.61 -1.60
C PHE A 178 7.33 9.62 -0.48
N ALA A 179 6.19 9.56 0.22
CA ALA A 179 5.93 10.40 1.39
C ALA A 179 6.90 10.10 2.55
N GLU A 180 7.22 8.81 2.77
CA GLU A 180 8.22 8.38 3.74
C GLU A 180 9.63 8.89 3.36
N ALA A 181 9.99 8.86 2.07
CA ALA A 181 11.24 9.42 1.57
C ALA A 181 11.32 10.94 1.83
N VAL A 182 10.27 11.71 1.53
CA VAL A 182 10.20 13.15 1.84
C VAL A 182 10.35 13.40 3.34
N THR A 183 9.65 12.63 4.18
CA THR A 183 9.75 12.72 5.65
C THR A 183 11.16 12.39 6.15
N THR A 184 11.82 11.41 5.54
CA THR A 184 13.22 11.05 5.85
C THR A 184 14.15 12.22 5.53
N CYS A 185 13.96 12.88 4.38
CA CYS A 185 14.69 14.07 4.01
C CYS A 185 14.44 15.23 4.98
N GLU A 186 13.18 15.54 5.30
CA GLU A 186 12.82 16.55 6.31
C GLU A 186 13.58 16.33 7.63
N ASN A 187 13.50 15.10 8.16
CA ASN A 187 14.16 14.74 9.42
C ASN A 187 15.69 14.84 9.32
N ALA A 188 16.28 14.47 8.19
CA ALA A 188 17.72 14.59 7.96
C ALA A 188 18.18 16.06 8.03
N TYR A 189 17.44 16.98 7.42
CA TYR A 189 17.80 18.41 7.42
C TYR A 189 17.55 19.10 8.76
N TYR A 190 16.52 18.68 9.52
CA TYR A 190 16.39 19.09 10.92
C TYR A 190 17.51 18.54 11.80
N ALA A 191 17.93 17.29 11.61
CA ALA A 191 19.08 16.73 12.31
C ALA A 191 20.37 17.49 11.99
N LYS A 192 20.55 17.90 10.73
CA LYS A 192 21.69 18.72 10.28
C LYS A 192 21.67 20.13 10.90
N ALA A 193 20.50 20.78 10.96
CA ALA A 193 20.32 22.04 11.67
C ALA A 193 20.66 21.89 13.17
N SER A 194 20.20 20.81 13.81
CA SER A 194 20.53 20.51 15.20
C SER A 194 22.03 20.28 15.39
N ALA A 195 22.72 19.62 14.45
CA ALA A 195 24.16 19.43 14.51
C ALA A 195 24.91 20.77 14.46
N PHE A 196 24.52 21.69 13.58
CA PHE A 196 25.08 23.05 13.56
C PHE A 196 24.78 23.81 14.84
N SER A 197 23.59 23.66 15.43
CA SER A 197 23.29 24.27 16.73
C SER A 197 24.25 23.79 17.83
N GLN A 198 24.53 22.48 17.91
CA GLN A 198 25.48 21.94 18.89
C GLN A 198 26.92 22.39 18.61
N MET A 199 27.33 22.43 17.34
CA MET A 199 28.61 22.98 16.93
C MET A 199 28.75 24.46 17.34
N GLY A 200 27.68 25.25 17.19
CA GLY A 200 27.62 26.65 17.60
C GLY A 200 27.89 26.82 19.09
N LYS A 201 27.32 25.96 19.96
CA LYS A 201 27.57 26.00 21.41
C LYS A 201 29.03 25.73 21.77
N VAL A 202 29.66 24.77 21.09
CA VAL A 202 31.10 24.47 21.29
C VAL A 202 31.94 25.69 20.91
N LEU A 203 31.63 26.32 19.77
CA LEU A 203 32.31 27.53 19.30
C LEU A 203 32.05 28.75 20.19
N ASP A 204 30.90 28.81 20.86
CA ASP A 204 30.57 29.84 21.86
C ASP A 204 31.23 29.59 23.23
N GLY A 205 32.08 28.57 23.34
CA GLY A 205 32.92 28.32 24.52
C GLY A 205 32.52 27.13 25.38
N ASP A 206 31.47 26.37 25.02
CA ASP A 206 31.16 25.09 25.70
C ASP A 206 32.11 23.97 25.24
N MET A 207 33.36 24.06 25.69
CA MET A 207 34.44 23.13 25.35
C MET A 207 34.46 21.88 26.26
N ARG A 208 33.37 21.58 26.96
CA ARG A 208 33.26 20.35 27.76
C ARG A 208 33.41 19.14 26.84
N PRO A 209 34.17 18.10 27.21
CA PRO A 209 34.35 16.91 26.36
C PRO A 209 33.04 16.27 25.91
N SER A 210 31.99 16.30 26.75
CA SER A 210 30.66 15.81 26.40
C SER A 210 30.00 16.63 25.29
N ALA A 211 30.09 17.96 25.32
CA ALA A 211 29.51 18.83 24.29
C ALA A 211 30.20 18.67 22.94
N VAL A 212 31.53 18.57 22.94
CA VAL A 212 32.32 18.27 21.73
C VAL A 212 31.95 16.90 21.15
N SER A 213 31.83 15.88 22.01
CA SER A 213 31.43 14.53 21.60
C SER A 213 30.01 14.50 21.03
N GLU A 214 29.07 15.20 21.66
CA GLU A 214 27.69 15.33 21.18
C GLU A 214 27.63 16.04 19.82
N ALA A 215 28.33 17.15 19.66
CA ALA A 215 28.40 17.88 18.39
C ALA A 215 28.95 16.99 17.26
N ARG A 216 30.01 16.22 17.54
CA ARG A 216 30.57 15.25 16.58
C ARG A 216 29.57 14.15 16.24
N GLN A 217 28.97 13.52 17.24
CA GLN A 217 27.99 12.45 17.02
C GLN A 217 26.75 12.96 16.25
N SER A 218 26.30 14.18 16.53
CA SER A 218 25.23 14.83 15.78
C SER A 218 25.62 15.10 14.32
N ALA A 219 26.85 15.53 14.06
CA ALA A 219 27.36 15.70 12.70
C ALA A 219 27.39 14.37 11.92
N ASP A 220 27.89 13.29 12.54
CA ASP A 220 27.93 11.96 11.93
C ASP A 220 26.51 11.44 11.60
N ARG A 221 25.55 11.61 12.53
CA ARG A 221 24.14 11.25 12.28
C ARG A 221 23.51 12.10 11.19
N ALA A 222 23.83 13.40 11.11
CA ALA A 222 23.31 14.28 10.09
C ALA A 222 23.79 13.85 8.68
N GLN A 223 25.07 13.49 8.54
CA GLN A 223 25.61 12.94 7.29
C GLN A 223 24.95 11.61 6.90
N ALA A 224 24.75 10.71 7.88
CA ALA A 224 24.00 9.48 7.64
C ALA A 224 22.55 9.77 7.20
N GLY A 225 21.90 10.75 7.83
CA GLY A 225 20.55 11.19 7.47
C GLY A 225 20.45 11.69 6.03
N THR A 226 21.40 12.51 5.56
CA THR A 226 21.38 13.01 4.17
C THR A 226 21.55 11.88 3.15
N MET A 227 22.36 10.86 3.46
CA MET A 227 22.46 9.66 2.61
C MET A 227 21.15 8.86 2.61
N LEU A 228 20.53 8.69 3.78
CA LEU A 228 19.25 7.99 3.91
C LEU A 228 18.10 8.70 3.17
N CYS A 229 18.14 10.03 3.08
CA CYS A 229 17.21 10.80 2.25
C CYS A 229 17.26 10.36 0.77
N ALA A 230 18.46 10.33 0.17
CA ALA A 230 18.65 9.86 -1.19
C ALA A 230 18.26 8.37 -1.37
N LEU A 231 18.68 7.51 -0.44
CA LEU A 231 18.33 6.09 -0.44
C LEU A 231 16.81 5.85 -0.32
N GLY A 232 16.10 6.68 0.44
CA GLY A 232 14.65 6.62 0.57
C GLY A 232 13.96 6.84 -0.78
N PHE A 233 14.41 7.84 -1.55
CA PHE A 233 13.89 8.07 -2.90
C PHE A 233 14.22 6.93 -3.86
N MET A 234 15.45 6.39 -3.82
CA MET A 234 15.81 5.23 -4.64
C MET A 234 14.94 4.01 -4.33
N LYS A 235 14.71 3.73 -3.03
CA LYS A 235 13.83 2.64 -2.60
C LYS A 235 12.40 2.85 -3.08
N ALA A 236 11.85 4.06 -2.92
CA ALA A 236 10.51 4.40 -3.39
C ALA A 236 10.38 4.25 -4.92
N GLY A 237 11.39 4.67 -5.67
CA GLY A 237 11.48 4.48 -7.12
C GLY A 237 11.48 3.00 -7.51
N GLN A 238 12.31 2.18 -6.85
CA GLN A 238 12.36 0.73 -7.09
C GLN A 238 11.02 0.04 -6.80
N GLU A 239 10.35 0.41 -5.70
CA GLU A 239 9.02 -0.12 -5.37
C GLU A 239 7.96 0.28 -6.41
N ALA A 240 8.15 1.41 -7.10
CA ALA A 240 7.34 1.86 -8.24
C ALA A 240 7.80 1.28 -9.60
N GLY A 241 8.78 0.37 -9.61
CA GLY A 241 9.29 -0.26 -10.84
C GLY A 241 10.21 0.65 -11.66
N LEU A 242 10.73 1.73 -11.07
CA LEU A 242 11.69 2.63 -11.69
C LEU A 242 13.13 2.21 -11.39
N THR A 243 14.01 2.53 -12.32
CA THR A 243 15.46 2.50 -12.09
C THR A 243 15.93 3.74 -11.32
N MET A 244 17.16 3.71 -10.82
CA MET A 244 17.77 4.86 -10.15
C MET A 244 17.82 6.08 -11.06
N GLU A 245 18.19 5.90 -12.33
CA GLU A 245 18.29 6.97 -13.32
C GLU A 245 16.93 7.60 -13.65
N GLU A 246 15.88 6.78 -13.76
CA GLU A 246 14.50 7.25 -13.94
C GLU A 246 13.97 8.01 -12.70
N THR A 247 14.50 7.73 -11.51
CA THR A 247 14.03 8.33 -10.25
C THR A 247 14.77 9.61 -9.91
N MET A 248 16.09 9.65 -10.09
CA MET A 248 16.97 10.73 -9.63
C MET A 248 17.53 11.59 -10.76
N GLY A 249 17.32 11.18 -12.02
CA GLY A 249 17.97 11.78 -13.19
C GLY A 249 19.34 11.17 -13.49
N ALA A 250 19.85 11.46 -14.69
CA ALA A 250 21.16 10.98 -15.14
C ALA A 250 22.32 11.64 -14.38
N ASP A 251 22.14 12.89 -13.94
CA ASP A 251 23.19 13.70 -13.31
C ASP A 251 23.63 13.15 -11.94
N PHE A 252 22.81 12.30 -11.30
CA PHE A 252 23.14 11.70 -10.00
C PHE A 252 24.35 10.74 -10.04
N LYS A 253 24.78 10.28 -11.23
CA LYS A 253 25.94 9.38 -11.37
C LYS A 253 27.29 10.10 -11.30
N GLU A 254 27.32 11.43 -11.41
CA GLU A 254 28.57 12.19 -11.59
C GLU A 254 29.07 12.92 -10.33
N GLU A 255 28.34 12.89 -9.22
CA GLU A 255 28.74 13.45 -7.91
C GLU A 255 29.38 12.40 -6.98
#